data_AF-A0A382VKA6-F1
#
_entry.id   AF-A0A382VKA6-F1
#
_cell.length_a   1.000
_cell.length_b   1.000
_cell.length_c   1.000
_cell.angle_alpha   90.00
_cell.angle_beta   90.00
_cell.angle_gamma   90.00
#
_symmetry.space_group_name_H-M   'P 1'
#
loop_
_entity.id
_entity.type
_entity.pdbx_description
1 polymer ?
#
loop_
_entity_poly.entity_id
_entity_poly.type
_entity_poly.pdbx_seq_one_letter_code
_entity_poly.pdbx_strand_id
1 'polypeptide(L)'
;MAITATLGGANDTRVTKIYVPAQTVGVAGLPDVDATTKHDLGPVIWDNTASKYKTTGQMSISSSEIDLTATAIDINGAADISGNLDVGGDLTVTGSTTFNGGTLTLGDADTDNVVFGGEINSDLIPNTDNEYHLGSSTKEWKNLYIDGTAHIDTLDIDNNATVNGNLTCKGNLDLQDNDKIKVGAGDDMQIYHDGSNS
;
A
#
# COMPACT_ATOMS: atom_id res chain seq x y z
N MET A 1 31.36 -42.05 33.88
CA MET A 1 30.04 -41.63 33.36
C MET A 1 29.49 -42.78 32.54
N ALA A 2 28.39 -43.38 32.97
CA ALA A 2 27.81 -44.54 32.27
C ALA A 2 26.66 -44.06 31.38
N ILE A 3 26.86 -44.13 30.06
CA ILE A 3 25.77 -44.06 29.09
C ILE A 3 25.03 -45.39 29.19
N THR A 4 23.73 -45.34 29.49
CA THR A 4 22.90 -46.55 29.54
C THR A 4 22.05 -46.62 28.29
N ALA A 5 22.17 -47.75 27.58
CA ALA A 5 21.43 -48.06 26.37
C ALA A 5 20.51 -49.25 26.63
N THR A 6 19.27 -49.17 26.17
CA THR A 6 18.35 -50.33 26.16
C THR A 6 18.39 -50.92 24.75
N LEU A 7 18.85 -52.17 24.64
CA LEU A 7 18.74 -52.96 23.41
C LEU A 7 17.28 -53.37 23.20
N GLY A 8 16.86 -53.56 21.95
CA GLY A 8 15.60 -54.23 21.65
C GLY A 8 15.55 -55.65 22.25
N GLY A 9 14.40 -56.31 22.14
CA GLY A 9 14.19 -57.67 22.67
C GLY A 9 15.28 -58.67 22.25
N ALA A 10 15.33 -59.84 22.90
CA ALA A 10 16.40 -60.82 22.67
C ALA A 10 16.64 -61.06 21.16
N ASN A 11 17.83 -60.67 20.69
CA ASN A 11 18.34 -60.67 19.30
C ASN A 11 18.20 -59.37 18.49
N ASP A 12 17.64 -58.29 19.03
CA ASP A 12 17.64 -56.96 18.39
C ASP A 12 18.80 -56.11 18.92
N THR A 13 19.83 -55.91 18.08
CA THR A 13 21.02 -55.12 18.40
C THR A 13 20.79 -53.62 18.27
N ARG A 14 19.58 -53.18 17.87
CA ARG A 14 19.25 -51.76 17.73
C ARG A 14 19.04 -51.16 19.11
N VAL A 15 19.72 -50.04 19.37
CA VAL A 15 19.54 -49.27 20.60
C VAL A 15 18.25 -48.46 20.48
N THR A 16 17.29 -48.71 21.39
CA THR A 16 15.95 -48.09 21.33
C THR A 16 15.84 -46.83 22.19
N LYS A 17 16.60 -46.75 23.28
CA LYS A 17 16.72 -45.56 24.14
C LYS A 17 18.13 -45.45 24.68
N ILE A 18 18.67 -44.23 24.66
CA ILE A 18 19.93 -43.85 25.30
C ILE A 18 19.60 -42.77 26.33
N TYR A 19 19.96 -43.01 27.59
CA TYR A 19 19.83 -42.01 28.64
C TYR A 19 21.20 -41.38 28.92
N VAL A 20 21.26 -40.05 28.80
CA VAL A 20 22.44 -39.25 29.15
C VAL A 20 22.03 -38.28 30.27
N PRO A 21 22.58 -38.41 31.49
CA PRO A 21 22.24 -37.52 32.58
C PRO A 21 22.76 -36.09 32.30
N ALA A 22 21.82 -35.16 32.11
CA ALA A 22 21.96 -33.70 32.21
C ALA A 22 23.26 -33.08 31.65
N GLN A 23 23.68 -33.47 30.45
CA GLN A 23 24.62 -32.69 29.64
C GLN A 23 24.18 -32.68 28.18
N THR A 24 24.49 -31.58 27.50
CA THR A 24 24.32 -31.42 26.06
C THR A 24 24.92 -32.62 25.35
N VAL A 25 24.09 -33.43 24.68
CA VAL A 25 24.59 -34.50 23.80
C VAL A 25 25.22 -33.79 22.59
N GLY A 26 26.53 -33.55 22.67
CA GLY A 26 27.31 -33.10 21.52
C GLY A 26 27.44 -34.28 20.55
N VAL A 27 26.57 -34.34 19.55
CA VAL A 27 26.76 -35.22 18.40
C VAL A 27 27.91 -34.64 17.58
N ALA A 28 29.13 -35.15 17.78
CA ALA A 28 30.27 -34.79 16.96
C ALA A 28 30.06 -35.39 15.55
N GLY A 29 29.87 -34.51 14.56
CA GLY A 29 29.73 -34.91 13.16
C GLY A 29 28.34 -35.44 12.82
N LEU A 30 27.33 -34.57 12.86
CA LEU A 30 26.13 -34.82 12.07
C LEU A 30 26.54 -34.97 10.60
N PRO A 31 26.02 -35.97 9.85
CA PRO A 31 26.21 -36.03 8.42
C PRO A 31 25.76 -34.70 7.80
N ASP A 32 26.64 -34.09 7.03
CA ASP A 32 26.30 -32.94 6.19
C ASP A 32 25.28 -33.43 5.14
N VAL A 33 24.03 -33.00 5.27
CA VAL A 33 22.92 -33.43 4.41
C VAL A 33 22.76 -32.52 3.19
N ASP A 34 23.40 -31.34 3.16
CA ASP A 34 23.21 -30.38 2.07
C ASP A 34 24.47 -30.05 1.25
N ALA A 35 25.64 -30.58 1.64
CA ALA A 35 26.92 -30.42 0.95
C ALA A 35 27.38 -28.96 0.81
N THR A 36 26.87 -28.04 1.63
CA THR A 36 27.36 -26.66 1.70
C THR A 36 28.40 -26.52 2.81
N THR A 37 29.42 -25.69 2.57
CA THR A 37 30.60 -25.55 3.45
C THR A 37 30.33 -24.84 4.79
N LYS A 38 29.07 -24.67 5.19
CA LYS A 38 28.70 -24.04 6.46
C LYS A 38 28.25 -25.10 7.44
N HIS A 39 29.12 -25.39 8.40
CA HIS A 39 28.76 -26.18 9.56
C HIS A 39 27.56 -25.53 10.29
N ASP A 40 26.42 -26.23 10.34
CA ASP A 40 25.29 -25.88 11.19
C ASP A 40 25.67 -26.04 12.66
N LEU A 41 26.30 -25.01 13.23
CA LEU A 41 26.88 -25.02 14.57
C LEU A 41 25.84 -24.69 15.65
N GLY A 42 24.88 -25.58 15.85
CA GLY A 42 24.01 -25.57 17.04
C GLY A 42 23.34 -26.93 17.27
N PRO A 43 23.08 -27.34 18.53
CA PRO A 43 22.33 -28.56 18.79
C PRO A 43 20.88 -28.38 18.31
N VAL A 44 20.57 -29.00 17.17
CA VAL A 44 19.20 -29.25 16.72
C VAL A 44 18.56 -30.24 17.70
N ILE A 45 17.69 -29.76 18.60
CA ILE A 45 16.84 -30.66 19.40
C ILE A 45 15.66 -31.04 18.52
N TRP A 46 15.75 -32.22 17.92
CA TRP A 46 14.65 -32.85 17.18
C TRP A 46 13.69 -33.50 18.20
N ASP A 47 12.58 -32.84 18.51
CA ASP A 47 11.46 -33.48 19.23
C ASP A 47 10.58 -34.23 18.20
N ASN A 48 10.86 -35.52 18.04
CA ASN A 48 10.11 -36.45 17.17
C ASN A 48 8.64 -36.66 17.61
N THR A 49 8.21 -36.06 18.72
CA THR A 49 6.79 -36.09 19.13
C THR A 49 5.98 -34.96 18.50
N ALA A 50 6.65 -33.91 17.99
CA ALA A 50 5.98 -32.69 17.53
C ALA A 50 6.47 -32.12 16.18
N SER A 51 7.49 -32.71 15.53
CA SER A 51 8.06 -32.22 14.26
C SER A 51 8.39 -30.72 14.26
N LYS A 52 8.93 -30.19 15.37
CA LYS A 52 9.21 -28.76 15.55
C LYS A 52 10.61 -28.51 16.11
N TYR A 53 11.35 -27.60 15.48
CA TYR A 53 12.62 -27.06 15.98
C TYR A 53 12.30 -25.92 16.96
N LYS A 54 12.45 -26.14 18.26
CA LYS A 54 12.26 -25.09 19.27
C LYS A 54 13.61 -24.50 19.69
N THR A 55 13.92 -23.30 19.22
CA THR A 55 14.73 -22.37 20.01
C THR A 55 13.76 -21.54 20.85
N THR A 56 14.17 -21.07 22.03
CA THR A 56 13.32 -20.28 22.91
C THR A 56 12.86 -19.00 22.20
N GLY A 57 11.58 -18.97 21.77
CA GLY A 57 11.02 -18.01 20.82
C GLY A 57 10.39 -18.76 19.65
N GLN A 58 9.08 -19.02 19.75
CA GLN A 58 8.27 -19.95 18.94
C GLN A 58 8.38 -19.72 17.42
N MET A 59 9.26 -20.46 16.74
CA MET A 59 9.12 -20.74 15.31
C MET A 59 8.58 -22.17 15.15
N SER A 60 7.36 -22.32 14.61
CA SER A 60 6.82 -23.63 14.22
C SER A 60 6.77 -23.72 12.69
N ILE A 61 7.58 -24.60 12.10
CA ILE A 61 7.54 -24.90 10.67
C ILE A 61 6.63 -26.12 10.46
N SER A 62 5.62 -26.00 9.61
CA SER A 62 4.76 -27.12 9.19
C SER A 62 4.79 -27.28 7.67
N SER A 63 4.12 -28.31 7.15
CA SER A 63 3.98 -28.52 5.70
C SER A 63 3.06 -27.51 5.01
N SER A 64 2.34 -26.67 5.76
CA SER A 64 1.33 -25.76 5.21
C SER A 64 1.64 -24.30 5.51
N GLU A 65 2.24 -24.00 6.66
CA GLU A 65 2.55 -22.64 7.10
C GLU A 65 3.74 -22.64 8.07
N ILE A 66 4.42 -21.50 8.13
CA ILE A 66 5.36 -21.16 9.20
C ILE A 66 4.65 -20.18 10.14
N ASP A 67 4.41 -20.59 11.38
CA ASP A 67 3.79 -19.75 12.41
C ASP A 67 4.86 -19.15 13.34
N LEU A 68 4.93 -17.83 13.38
CA LEU A 68 5.81 -17.02 14.22
C LEU A 68 4.96 -16.14 15.14
N THR A 69 5.02 -16.41 16.43
CA THR A 69 4.29 -15.61 17.46
C THR A 69 5.19 -14.57 18.13
N ALA A 70 6.40 -14.36 17.59
CA ALA A 70 7.30 -13.31 18.06
C ALA A 70 6.68 -11.92 17.79
N THR A 71 6.83 -10.99 18.74
CA THR A 71 6.32 -9.62 18.60
C THR A 71 7.17 -8.74 17.70
N ALA A 72 8.35 -9.20 17.33
CA ALA A 72 9.25 -8.54 16.39
C ALA A 72 9.97 -9.60 15.56
N ILE A 73 10.14 -9.32 14.27
CA ILE A 73 10.92 -10.10 13.33
C ILE A 73 11.91 -9.12 12.70
N ASP A 74 13.20 -9.38 12.85
CA ASP A 74 14.26 -8.60 12.23
C ASP A 74 14.85 -9.38 11.03
N ILE A 75 14.90 -8.72 9.87
CA ILE A 75 15.43 -9.29 8.62
C ILE A 75 16.53 -8.35 8.15
N ASN A 76 17.78 -8.75 8.38
CA ASN A 76 18.96 -7.95 8.01
C ASN A 76 19.14 -7.77 6.48
N GLY A 77 18.43 -8.57 5.68
CA GLY A 77 18.47 -8.54 4.22
C GLY A 77 17.12 -8.18 3.60
N ALA A 78 16.96 -8.44 2.30
CA ALA A 78 15.69 -8.28 1.63
C ALA A 78 14.73 -9.42 2.01
N ALA A 79 13.46 -9.08 2.25
CA ALA A 79 12.38 -10.06 2.28
C ALA A 79 11.88 -10.28 0.85
N ASP A 80 11.88 -11.53 0.39
CA ASP A 80 11.27 -11.94 -0.87
C ASP A 80 9.94 -12.66 -0.56
N ILE A 81 8.85 -12.15 -1.11
CA ILE A 81 7.49 -12.65 -0.89
C ILE A 81 6.89 -12.92 -2.27
N SER A 82 6.86 -14.18 -2.66
CA SER A 82 6.35 -14.61 -3.97
C SER A 82 4.82 -14.60 -4.08
N GLY A 83 4.13 -14.55 -2.93
CA GLY A 83 2.67 -14.42 -2.82
C GLY A 83 2.25 -13.04 -2.34
N ASN A 84 1.12 -12.99 -1.63
CA ASN A 84 0.61 -11.77 -1.05
C ASN A 84 1.25 -11.51 0.33
N LEU A 85 1.45 -10.24 0.66
CA LEU A 85 1.71 -9.78 2.01
C LEU A 85 0.40 -9.18 2.56
N ASP A 86 -0.15 -9.79 3.61
CA ASP A 86 -1.27 -9.23 4.38
C ASP A 86 -0.71 -8.52 5.63
N VAL A 87 -1.17 -7.29 5.87
CA VAL A 87 -0.74 -6.47 7.01
C VAL A 87 -1.99 -6.07 7.78
N GLY A 88 -2.29 -6.80 8.86
CA GLY A 88 -3.47 -6.53 9.69
C GLY A 88 -3.36 -5.27 10.58
N GLY A 89 -2.24 -4.55 10.54
CA GLY A 89 -2.00 -3.33 11.30
C GLY A 89 -1.37 -2.24 10.42
N ASP A 90 -0.63 -1.31 11.04
CA ASP A 90 -0.01 -0.21 10.30
C ASP A 90 1.21 -0.68 9.49
N LEU A 91 1.31 -0.17 8.25
CA LEU A 91 2.53 -0.26 7.44
C LEU A 91 3.26 1.08 7.49
N THR A 92 4.48 1.09 8.05
CA THR A 92 5.39 2.24 7.97
C THR A 92 6.57 1.89 7.08
N VAL A 93 6.81 2.69 6.04
CA VAL A 93 7.97 2.56 5.15
C VAL A 93 8.79 3.84 5.22
N THR A 94 10.01 3.75 5.72
CA THR A 94 10.93 4.90 5.84
C THR A 94 11.71 5.18 4.57
N GLY A 95 11.84 4.18 3.69
CA GLY A 95 12.42 4.31 2.37
C GLY A 95 11.39 4.61 1.29
N SER A 96 11.84 4.62 0.04
CA SER A 96 10.96 4.72 -1.11
C SER A 96 10.11 3.46 -1.28
N THR A 97 8.86 3.64 -1.72
CA THR A 97 7.98 2.54 -2.13
C THR A 97 7.70 2.66 -3.63
N THR A 98 7.74 1.54 -4.35
CA THR A 98 7.42 1.47 -5.78
C THR A 98 6.39 0.38 -6.02
N PHE A 99 5.27 0.71 -6.65
CA PHE A 99 4.23 -0.24 -7.08
C PHE A 99 4.32 -0.46 -8.60
N ASN A 100 4.98 -1.55 -9.02
CA ASN A 100 5.27 -1.83 -10.44
C ASN A 100 4.14 -2.52 -11.22
N GLY A 101 3.06 -2.95 -10.55
CA GLY A 101 2.00 -3.73 -11.19
C GLY A 101 0.60 -3.34 -10.73
N GLY A 102 -0.39 -3.63 -11.57
CA GLY A 102 -1.82 -3.54 -11.24
C GLY A 102 -2.32 -2.14 -10.88
N THR A 103 -3.28 -2.11 -9.96
CA THR A 103 -3.95 -0.92 -9.45
C THR A 103 -3.57 -0.72 -7.99
N LEU A 104 -3.22 0.50 -7.61
CA LEU A 104 -3.18 0.91 -6.20
C LEU A 104 -4.58 1.42 -5.81
N THR A 105 -5.27 0.68 -4.96
CA THR A 105 -6.55 1.10 -4.38
C THR A 105 -6.30 1.67 -2.99
N LEU A 106 -6.82 2.86 -2.71
CA LEU A 106 -6.72 3.54 -1.42
C LEU A 106 -8.12 3.81 -0.90
N GLY A 107 -8.43 3.30 0.30
CA GLY A 107 -9.76 3.37 0.89
C GLY A 107 -10.77 2.40 0.25
N ASP A 108 -11.86 2.17 0.97
CA ASP A 108 -13.02 1.36 0.60
C ASP A 108 -14.37 1.99 1.03
N ALA A 109 -14.35 3.17 1.65
CA ALA A 109 -15.50 3.92 2.12
C ALA A 109 -15.37 5.42 1.77
N ASP A 110 -16.50 6.12 1.76
CA ASP A 110 -16.53 7.58 1.52
C ASP A 110 -15.99 8.41 2.70
N THR A 111 -15.64 7.75 3.80
CA THR A 111 -15.05 8.35 5.01
C THR A 111 -13.53 8.20 5.06
N ASP A 112 -12.92 7.47 4.12
CA ASP A 112 -11.48 7.30 4.10
C ASP A 112 -10.74 8.60 3.80
N ASN A 113 -9.55 8.69 4.36
CA ASN A 113 -8.64 9.80 4.10
C ASN A 113 -7.44 9.29 3.32
N VAL A 114 -7.13 9.97 2.23
CA VAL A 114 -5.81 9.90 1.59
C VAL A 114 -5.12 11.24 1.84
N VAL A 115 -4.10 11.22 2.70
CA VAL A 115 -3.38 12.44 3.11
C VAL A 115 -2.06 12.50 2.38
N PHE A 116 -1.92 13.47 1.47
CA PHE A 116 -0.64 13.76 0.82
C PHE A 116 0.17 14.73 1.68
N GLY A 117 1.20 14.21 2.35
CA GLY A 117 2.14 15.01 3.14
C GLY A 117 3.25 15.69 2.32
N GLY A 118 3.34 15.39 1.03
CA GLY A 118 4.28 15.99 0.09
C GLY A 118 3.58 16.38 -1.22
N GLU A 119 4.37 16.84 -2.19
CA GLU A 119 3.88 17.33 -3.48
C GLU A 119 3.80 16.22 -4.55
N ILE A 120 2.93 16.43 -5.53
CA ILE A 120 2.84 15.59 -6.74
C ILE A 120 3.80 16.15 -7.79
N ASN A 121 4.73 15.32 -8.27
CA ASN A 121 5.68 15.67 -9.33
C ASN A 121 5.39 14.90 -10.63
N SER A 122 4.12 14.87 -11.01
CA SER A 122 3.61 14.22 -12.22
C SER A 122 2.24 14.79 -12.58
N ASP A 123 1.75 14.44 -13.76
CA ASP A 123 0.36 14.71 -14.13
C ASP A 123 -0.60 13.77 -13.36
N LEU A 124 -1.85 14.20 -13.21
CA LEU A 124 -2.97 13.36 -12.79
C LEU A 124 -3.87 13.12 -14.01
N ILE A 125 -3.75 11.93 -14.60
CA ILE A 125 -4.44 11.57 -15.85
C ILE A 125 -5.40 10.40 -15.55
N PRO A 126 -6.73 10.57 -15.68
CA PRO A 126 -7.67 9.48 -15.51
C PRO A 126 -7.49 8.43 -16.62
N ASN A 127 -7.72 7.16 -16.30
CA ASN A 127 -7.64 6.07 -17.28
C ASN A 127 -8.83 6.09 -18.26
N THR A 128 -10.02 6.42 -17.75
CA THR A 128 -11.24 6.53 -18.55
C THR A 128 -11.58 8.00 -18.75
N ASP A 129 -11.73 8.40 -20.01
CA ASP A 129 -12.09 9.76 -20.40
C ASP A 129 -13.56 10.06 -20.04
N ASN A 130 -13.81 11.29 -19.58
CA ASN A 130 -15.14 11.80 -19.23
C ASN A 130 -15.94 10.95 -18.20
N GLU A 131 -15.26 10.25 -17.28
CA GLU A 131 -15.93 9.40 -16.27
C GLU A 131 -15.81 9.94 -14.84
N TYR A 132 -14.67 10.53 -14.48
CA TYR A 132 -14.34 10.87 -13.09
C TYR A 132 -14.34 12.38 -12.83
N HIS A 133 -14.84 12.78 -11.66
CA HIS A 133 -14.86 14.17 -11.21
C HIS A 133 -13.70 14.50 -10.25
N LEU A 134 -13.37 15.79 -10.16
CA LEU A 134 -12.55 16.34 -9.09
C LEU A 134 -13.45 16.99 -8.03
N GLY A 135 -13.86 16.21 -7.03
CA GLY A 135 -14.81 16.62 -5.99
C GLY A 135 -16.27 16.25 -6.30
N SER A 136 -17.20 16.75 -5.48
CA SER A 136 -18.65 16.56 -5.63
C SER A 136 -19.43 17.72 -4.99
N SER A 137 -20.75 17.78 -5.17
CA SER A 137 -21.63 18.83 -4.59
C SER A 137 -21.67 18.89 -3.06
N THR A 138 -21.09 17.90 -2.37
CA THR A 138 -20.98 17.88 -0.90
C THR A 138 -19.53 17.84 -0.41
N LYS A 139 -18.56 17.68 -1.33
CA LYS A 139 -17.13 17.57 -1.06
C LYS A 139 -16.37 18.34 -2.13
N GLU A 140 -16.36 19.66 -1.97
CA GLU A 140 -15.77 20.61 -2.92
C GLU A 140 -14.34 20.97 -2.53
N TRP A 141 -13.51 21.22 -3.53
CA TRP A 141 -12.22 21.85 -3.31
C TRP A 141 -12.41 23.33 -3.01
N LYS A 142 -11.68 23.83 -2.02
CA LYS A 142 -11.80 25.23 -1.63
C LYS A 142 -11.44 26.20 -2.76
N ASN A 143 -10.35 25.93 -3.48
CA ASN A 143 -9.81 26.77 -4.55
C ASN A 143 -9.08 25.89 -5.58
N LEU A 144 -8.98 26.38 -6.81
CA LEU A 144 -8.13 25.83 -7.86
C LEU A 144 -7.07 26.87 -8.25
N TYR A 145 -5.79 26.53 -8.11
CA TYR A 145 -4.66 27.39 -8.49
C TYR A 145 -3.92 26.77 -9.66
N ILE A 146 -4.04 27.39 -10.85
CA ILE A 146 -3.42 26.94 -12.10
C ILE A 146 -2.62 28.10 -12.67
N ASP A 147 -1.32 27.90 -12.92
CA ASP A 147 -0.47 28.89 -13.61
C ASP A 147 -0.70 28.86 -15.14
N GLY A 148 -0.97 27.67 -15.68
CA GLY A 148 -1.21 27.44 -17.11
C GLY A 148 -2.64 27.69 -17.57
N THR A 149 -3.11 26.84 -18.49
CA THR A 149 -4.46 26.92 -19.08
C THR A 149 -5.35 25.81 -18.55
N ALA A 150 -6.58 26.15 -18.17
CA ALA A 150 -7.63 25.17 -17.94
C ALA A 150 -8.38 24.92 -19.26
N HIS A 151 -8.42 23.66 -19.71
CA HIS A 151 -9.26 23.23 -20.83
C HIS A 151 -10.58 22.72 -20.27
N ILE A 152 -11.66 23.48 -20.49
CA ILE A 152 -12.98 23.20 -19.95
C ILE A 152 -13.96 23.19 -21.13
N ASP A 153 -14.59 22.03 -21.38
CA ASP A 153 -15.56 21.89 -22.47
C ASP A 153 -16.82 22.72 -22.23
N THR A 154 -17.31 22.73 -20.99
CA THR A 154 -18.41 23.60 -20.54
C THR A 154 -18.08 24.15 -19.16
N LEU A 155 -18.01 25.47 -19.06
CA LEU A 155 -17.85 26.17 -17.79
C LEU A 155 -19.23 26.51 -17.24
N ASP A 156 -19.65 25.80 -16.20
CA ASP A 156 -20.86 26.09 -15.44
C ASP A 156 -20.51 26.89 -14.17
N ILE A 157 -21.27 27.95 -13.89
CA ILE A 157 -20.98 28.89 -12.80
C ILE A 157 -22.29 29.19 -12.08
N ASP A 158 -22.44 28.69 -10.86
CA ASP A 158 -23.66 28.83 -10.05
C ASP A 158 -24.04 30.28 -9.70
N ASN A 159 -23.06 31.20 -9.69
CA ASN A 159 -23.27 32.57 -9.27
C ASN A 159 -22.65 33.59 -10.26
N ASN A 160 -21.48 34.14 -9.94
CA ASN A 160 -20.86 35.19 -10.75
C ASN A 160 -19.45 34.81 -11.19
N ALA A 161 -19.10 35.12 -12.43
CA ALA A 161 -17.74 35.04 -12.95
C ALA A 161 -17.05 36.40 -12.79
N THR A 162 -15.80 36.40 -12.30
CA THR A 162 -14.95 37.60 -12.30
C THR A 162 -13.71 37.33 -13.15
N VAL A 163 -13.39 38.26 -14.05
CA VAL A 163 -12.17 38.21 -14.88
C VAL A 163 -11.33 39.45 -14.57
N ASN A 164 -10.22 39.27 -13.86
CA ASN A 164 -9.33 40.39 -13.48
C ASN A 164 -8.58 41.00 -14.68
N GLY A 165 -8.42 40.23 -15.75
CA GLY A 165 -7.83 40.66 -17.02
C GLY A 165 -8.88 40.99 -18.06
N ASN A 166 -8.52 40.80 -19.34
CA ASN A 166 -9.43 40.99 -20.46
C ASN A 166 -10.16 39.68 -20.79
N LEU A 167 -11.46 39.75 -21.04
CA LEU A 167 -12.21 38.67 -21.68
C LEU A 167 -12.14 38.86 -23.20
N THR A 168 -11.58 37.88 -23.92
CA THR A 168 -11.61 37.84 -25.40
C THR A 168 -12.52 36.71 -25.86
N CYS A 169 -13.61 37.04 -26.54
CA CYS A 169 -14.47 36.05 -27.20
C CYS A 169 -13.98 35.86 -28.64
N LYS A 170 -13.64 34.61 -29.03
CA LYS A 170 -13.32 34.29 -30.43
C LYS A 170 -14.57 34.19 -31.31
N GLY A 171 -15.70 33.86 -30.69
CA GLY A 171 -17.04 33.95 -31.29
C GLY A 171 -17.77 35.19 -30.79
N ASN A 172 -19.10 35.15 -30.86
CA ASN A 172 -19.95 36.22 -30.36
C ASN A 172 -20.14 36.10 -28.84
N LEU A 173 -20.43 37.22 -28.18
CA LEU A 173 -21.07 37.21 -26.86
C LEU A 173 -22.56 36.96 -27.10
N ASP A 174 -23.06 35.83 -26.64
CA ASP A 174 -24.48 35.47 -26.70
C ASP A 174 -25.14 35.81 -25.36
N LEU A 175 -26.29 36.47 -25.41
CA LEU A 175 -27.04 36.96 -24.27
C LEU A 175 -28.51 36.60 -24.48
N GLN A 176 -29.18 36.16 -23.42
CA GLN A 176 -30.60 35.83 -23.46
C GLN A 176 -31.46 37.09 -23.50
N ASP A 177 -32.74 36.93 -23.83
CA ASP A 177 -33.69 38.04 -23.79
C ASP A 177 -33.73 38.70 -22.41
N ASN A 178 -33.72 40.04 -22.41
CA ASN A 178 -33.69 40.90 -21.22
C ASN A 178 -32.34 40.97 -20.50
N ASP A 179 -31.30 40.29 -21.00
CA ASP A 179 -29.93 40.52 -20.54
C ASP A 179 -29.48 41.94 -20.87
N LYS A 180 -28.54 42.44 -20.06
CA LYS A 180 -27.96 43.78 -20.22
C LYS A 180 -26.45 43.71 -20.20
N ILE A 181 -25.83 44.35 -21.18
CA ILE A 181 -24.42 44.68 -21.09
C ILE A 181 -24.31 46.00 -20.32
N LYS A 182 -23.68 45.94 -19.15
CA LYS A 182 -23.40 47.10 -18.30
C LYS A 182 -21.91 47.43 -18.41
N VAL A 183 -21.61 48.70 -18.65
CA VAL A 183 -20.24 49.19 -18.80
C VAL A 183 -20.03 50.36 -17.85
N GLY A 184 -18.86 50.37 -17.20
CA GLY A 184 -18.51 51.39 -16.22
C GLY A 184 -19.03 51.08 -14.81
N ALA A 185 -18.37 51.66 -13.81
CA ALA A 185 -18.76 51.47 -12.42
C ALA A 185 -20.04 52.28 -12.13
N GLY A 186 -21.12 51.61 -11.74
CA GLY A 186 -22.43 52.26 -11.56
C GLY A 186 -23.34 52.16 -12.79
N ASP A 187 -22.99 51.31 -13.76
CA ASP A 187 -23.76 51.08 -14.98
C ASP A 187 -23.91 52.34 -15.86
N ASP A 188 -22.80 53.07 -16.03
CA ASP A 188 -22.72 54.32 -16.82
C ASP A 188 -23.30 54.17 -18.22
N MET A 189 -23.09 53.00 -18.85
CA MET A 189 -23.72 52.61 -20.11
C MET A 189 -24.40 51.26 -20.00
N GLN A 190 -25.59 51.16 -20.57
CA GLN A 190 -26.36 49.92 -20.66
C GLN A 190 -26.80 49.68 -22.09
N ILE A 191 -26.49 48.50 -22.62
CA ILE A 191 -27.02 48.00 -23.89
C ILE A 191 -28.08 46.96 -23.57
N TYR A 192 -29.27 47.13 -24.14
CA TYR A 192 -30.43 46.29 -23.91
C TYR A 192 -30.65 45.40 -25.13
N HIS A 193 -30.97 44.13 -24.88
CA HIS A 193 -31.54 43.25 -25.88
C HIS A 193 -33.02 43.03 -25.53
N ASP A 194 -33.94 43.62 -26.31
CA ASP A 194 -35.37 43.33 -26.19
C ASP A 194 -35.73 42.20 -27.16
N GLY A 195 -36.23 41.08 -26.66
CA GLY A 195 -36.60 39.90 -27.47
C GLY A 195 -37.70 40.15 -28.52
N SER A 196 -38.17 41.40 -28.64
CA SER A 196 -39.15 41.86 -29.61
C SER A 196 -38.55 42.46 -30.89
N ASN A 197 -37.28 42.86 -30.92
CA ASN A 197 -36.67 43.49 -32.10
C ASN A 197 -35.21 43.04 -32.30
N SER A 198 -35.00 42.10 -33.22
CA SER A 198 -33.69 41.65 -33.71
C SER A 198 -33.17 42.48 -34.87
#